data_AF-A0A6I5CP10-F1
#
_entry.id   AF-A0A6I5CP10-F1
#
_cell.length_a   1.000
_cell.length_b   1.000
_cell.length_c   1.000
_cell.angle_alpha   90.00
_cell.angle_beta   90.00
_cell.angle_gamma   90.00
#
_symmetry.space_group_name_H-M   'P 1'
#
loop_
_entity.id
_entity.type
_entity.pdbx_description
1 polymer ?
#
loop_
_entity_poly.entity_id
_entity_poly.type
_entity_poly.pdbx_seq_one_letter_code
_entity_poly.pdbx_strand_id
1 'polypeptide(L)'
;DGLPGLLAQAHVRGVTVRWGALLEGSGARGTDLPTYAFQRRRYWSVPVVAADAAELGLNAVSHPLLGAAVELGERGALVFTGRVSA
;
A
#
# COMPACT_ATOMS: atom_id res chain seq x y z
N ASP A 1 20.18 15.57 -38.06
CA ASP A 1 20.33 15.23 -36.64
C ASP A 1 21.60 15.84 -36.07
N GLY A 2 21.47 16.65 -35.03
CA GLY A 2 22.60 17.26 -34.34
C GLY A 2 23.23 16.33 -33.30
N LEU A 3 24.42 16.69 -32.83
CA LEU A 3 25.16 15.99 -31.77
C LEU A 3 24.30 15.62 -30.53
N PRO A 4 23.39 16.48 -30.02
CA PRO A 4 22.53 16.11 -28.90
C PRO A 4 21.58 14.95 -29.20
N GLY A 5 21.01 14.90 -30.41
CA GLY A 5 20.10 13.83 -30.82
C GLY A 5 20.82 12.49 -30.94
N LEU A 6 22.05 12.49 -31.47
CA LEU A 6 22.89 11.30 -31.57
C LEU A 6 23.30 10.78 -30.18
N LEU A 7 23.70 11.67 -29.26
CA LEU A 7 24.03 11.28 -27.88
C LEU A 7 22.81 10.73 -27.14
N ALA A 8 21.63 11.31 -27.33
CA ALA A 8 20.39 10.79 -26.75
C ALA A 8 20.07 9.38 -27.26
N GLN A 9 20.19 9.13 -28.56
CA GLN A 9 19.99 7.80 -29.14
C GLN A 9 21.00 6.78 -28.61
N ALA A 10 22.28 7.15 -28.49
CA ALA A 10 23.31 6.29 -27.94
C ALA A 10 23.01 5.93 -26.47
N HIS A 11 22.62 6.92 -25.66
CA HIS A 11 22.28 6.71 -24.26
C HIS A 11 21.09 5.77 -24.07
N VAL A 12 20.01 5.95 -24.85
CA VAL A 12 18.83 5.06 -24.82
C VAL A 12 19.19 3.62 -25.22
N ARG A 13 20.21 3.45 -26.07
CA ARG A 13 20.75 2.14 -26.45
C ARG A 13 21.77 1.57 -25.45
N GLY A 14 21.94 2.19 -24.29
CA GLY A 14 22.82 1.71 -23.22
C GLY A 14 24.29 2.09 -23.35
N VAL A 15 24.64 2.96 -24.30
CA VAL A 15 26.01 3.49 -24.42
C VAL A 15 26.24 4.49 -23.29
N THR A 16 27.34 4.32 -22.56
CA THR A 16 27.76 5.27 -21.53
C THR A 16 28.17 6.60 -22.16
N VAL A 17 27.37 7.65 -21.91
CA VAL A 17 27.66 9.02 -22.34
C VAL A 17 28.23 9.81 -21.15
N ARG A 18 29.36 10.48 -21.35
CA ARG A 18 29.99 11.33 -20.34
C ARG A 18 29.38 12.73 -20.34
N TRP A 19 28.17 12.87 -19.80
CA TRP A 19 27.44 14.16 -19.75
C TRP A 19 28.23 15.29 -19.08
N GLY A 20 29.02 14.99 -18.05
CA GLY A 20 29.86 16.00 -17.37
C GLY A 20 30.84 16.70 -18.31
N ALA A 21 31.52 15.95 -19.19
CA ALA A 21 32.47 16.52 -20.16
C ALA A 21 31.78 17.41 -21.21
N LEU A 22 30.51 17.13 -21.53
CA LEU A 22 29.71 17.98 -22.42
C LEU A 22 29.30 19.29 -21.74
N LEU A 23 29.17 19.29 -20.42
CA LEU A 23 28.67 20.43 -19.63
C LEU A 23 29.80 21.26 -19.00
N GLU A 24 31.06 20.83 -19.11
CA GLU A 24 32.22 21.58 -18.62
C GLU A 24 32.27 22.98 -19.26
N GLY A 25 32.43 24.01 -18.43
CA GLY A 25 32.47 25.41 -18.88
C GLY A 25 31.12 26.01 -19.32
N SER A 26 30.03 25.24 -19.30
CA SER A 26 28.70 25.74 -19.73
C SER A 26 27.98 26.60 -18.67
N GLY A 27 28.43 26.57 -17.42
CA GLY A 27 27.76 27.26 -16.31
C GLY A 27 26.46 26.59 -15.84
N ALA A 28 26.12 25.40 -16.37
CA ALA A 28 24.97 24.62 -15.95
C ALA A 28 25.02 24.30 -14.44
N ARG A 29 23.86 24.39 -13.77
CA ARG A 29 23.68 24.07 -12.35
C ARG A 29 22.54 23.07 -12.19
N GLY A 30 22.60 22.29 -11.11
CA GLY A 30 21.47 21.43 -10.73
C GLY A 30 20.21 22.25 -10.49
N THR A 31 19.07 21.70 -10.86
CA THR A 31 17.75 22.29 -10.63
C THR A 31 16.84 21.24 -10.03
N ASP A 32 15.82 21.67 -9.29
CA ASP A 32 14.83 20.77 -8.74
C ASP A 32 13.96 20.23 -9.87
N LEU A 33 13.87 18.91 -9.92
CA LEU A 33 13.03 18.20 -10.88
C LEU A 33 11.74 17.73 -10.19
N PRO A 34 10.63 17.63 -10.94
CA PRO A 34 9.45 16.93 -10.46
C PRO A 34 9.83 15.54 -9.95
N THR A 35 9.18 15.11 -8.86
CA THR A 35 9.38 13.76 -8.35
C THR A 35 8.92 12.73 -9.38
N TYR A 36 9.58 11.56 -9.37
CA TYR A 36 9.23 10.45 -10.26
C TYR A 36 7.72 10.12 -10.14
N ALA A 37 7.06 9.95 -11.28
CA ALA A 37 5.64 9.60 -11.33
C ALA A 37 5.42 8.12 -10.98
N PHE A 38 5.49 7.78 -9.69
CA PHE A 38 5.26 6.43 -9.21
C PHE A 38 3.89 5.90 -9.67
N GLN A 39 3.85 4.65 -10.11
CA GLN A 39 2.60 3.96 -10.40
C GLN A 39 1.88 3.64 -9.08
N ARG A 40 0.79 4.36 -8.81
CA ARG A 40 0.05 4.24 -7.54
C ARG A 40 -0.98 3.11 -7.64
N ARG A 41 -0.73 2.02 -6.92
CA ARG A 41 -1.72 0.96 -6.66
C ARG A 41 -1.98 0.90 -5.16
N ARG A 42 -3.24 0.75 -4.78
CA ARG A 42 -3.64 0.61 -3.37
C ARG A 42 -3.39 -0.83 -2.93
N TYR A 43 -2.41 -1.03 -2.05
CA TYR A 43 -2.06 -2.33 -1.48
C TYR A 43 -2.47 -2.42 0.00
N TRP A 44 -3.73 -2.05 0.30
CA TRP A 44 -4.31 -2.20 1.64
C TRP A 44 -5.20 -3.45 1.70
N SER A 45 -5.26 -4.11 2.86
CA SER A 45 -6.24 -5.16 3.12
C SER A 45 -7.66 -4.59 3.10
N VAL A 46 -8.60 -5.36 2.54
CA VAL A 46 -10.03 -5.02 2.55
C VAL A 46 -10.63 -5.58 3.84
N PRO A 47 -11.50 -4.83 4.55
CA PRO A 47 -12.22 -5.38 5.69
C PRO A 47 -13.03 -6.59 5.24
N VAL A 48 -12.74 -7.74 5.86
CA VAL A 48 -13.56 -8.94 5.71
C VAL A 48 -14.89 -8.66 6.41
N VAL A 49 -16.02 -9.01 5.79
CA VAL A 49 -17.32 -9.05 6.48
C VAL A 49 -17.12 -9.82 7.78
N ALA A 50 -17.66 -9.33 8.90
CA ALA A 50 -17.47 -9.96 10.20
C ALA A 50 -17.64 -11.48 10.08
N ALA A 51 -16.60 -12.23 10.47
CA ALA A 51 -16.65 -13.69 10.46
C ALA A 51 -17.88 -14.17 11.25
N ASP A 52 -18.55 -15.20 10.75
CA ASP A 52 -19.65 -15.82 11.49
C ASP A 52 -19.10 -16.30 12.84
N ALA A 53 -19.78 -15.94 13.92
CA ALA A 53 -19.40 -16.36 15.27
C ALA A 53 -19.26 -17.89 15.36
N ALA A 54 -20.07 -18.62 14.60
CA ALA A 54 -20.00 -20.07 14.51
C ALA A 54 -18.67 -20.60 13.94
N GLU A 55 -18.05 -19.89 12.97
CA GLU A 55 -16.74 -20.26 12.42
C GLU A 55 -15.61 -20.13 13.45
N LEU A 56 -15.81 -19.30 14.48
CA LEU A 56 -14.90 -19.12 15.60
C LEU A 56 -15.18 -20.07 16.77
N GLY A 57 -16.14 -21.00 16.61
CA GLY A 57 -16.60 -21.89 17.68
C GLY A 57 -17.38 -21.18 18.78
N LEU A 58 -17.88 -19.97 18.50
CA LEU A 58 -18.71 -19.18 19.42
C LEU A 58 -20.18 -19.42 19.09
N ASN A 59 -21.03 -19.31 20.11
CA ASN A 59 -22.48 -19.36 19.89
C ASN A 59 -22.93 -18.04 19.27
N ALA A 60 -23.46 -18.09 18.04
CA ALA A 60 -24.07 -16.94 17.41
C ALA A 60 -25.37 -16.55 18.14
N VAL A 61 -25.55 -15.25 18.40
CA VAL A 61 -26.74 -14.74 19.08
C VAL A 61 -27.38 -13.66 18.21
N SER A 62 -28.69 -13.78 17.97
CA SER A 62 -29.45 -12.79 17.18
C SER A 62 -29.80 -11.57 18.02
N HIS A 63 -28.79 -10.83 18.47
CA HIS A 63 -28.94 -9.60 19.23
C HIS A 63 -28.21 -8.43 18.54
N PRO A 64 -28.81 -7.22 18.44
CA PRO A 64 -28.25 -6.11 17.68
C PRO A 64 -26.84 -5.65 18.09
N LEU A 65 -26.47 -5.85 19.36
CA LEU A 65 -25.18 -5.44 19.91
C LEU A 65 -24.32 -6.60 20.42
N LEU A 66 -24.90 -7.80 20.59
CA LEU A 66 -24.25 -8.93 21.25
C LEU A 66 -24.29 -10.13 20.28
N GLY A 67 -23.39 -10.12 19.30
CA GLY A 67 -23.45 -11.06 18.16
C GLY A 67 -22.93 -12.46 18.48
N ALA A 68 -22.15 -12.63 19.54
CA ALA A 68 -21.61 -13.94 19.93
C ALA A 68 -21.60 -14.11 21.46
N ALA A 69 -21.70 -15.35 21.91
CA ALA A 69 -21.63 -15.74 23.32
C ALA A 69 -20.72 -16.96 23.52
N VAL A 70 -20.07 -17.02 24.68
CA VAL A 70 -19.34 -18.20 25.16
C VAL A 70 -19.67 -18.47 26.63
N GLU A 71 -19.87 -19.73 26.97
CA GLU A 71 -20.09 -20.17 28.35
C GLU A 71 -18.76 -20.41 29.06
N LEU A 72 -18.65 -19.89 30.29
CA LEU A 72 -17.45 -19.87 31.09
C LEU A 72 -17.56 -20.87 32.24
N GLY A 73 -17.02 -22.07 32.01
CA GLY A 73 -16.95 -23.13 33.01
C GLY A 73 -18.32 -23.59 33.54
N GLU A 74 -18.27 -24.45 34.55
CA GLU A 74 -19.44 -25.21 35.06
C GLU A 74 -20.48 -24.36 35.81
N ARG A 75 -20.21 -23.07 36.07
CA ARG A 75 -21.11 -22.20 36.87
C ARG A 75 -22.13 -21.44 36.03
N GLY A 76 -22.19 -21.68 34.71
CA GLY A 76 -23.19 -21.11 33.82
C GLY A 76 -23.02 -19.60 33.56
N ALA A 77 -21.81 -19.07 33.70
CA ALA A 77 -21.54 -17.67 33.37
C ALA A 77 -21.38 -17.50 31.85
N LEU A 78 -21.96 -16.45 31.26
CA LEU A 78 -21.85 -16.16 29.83
C LEU A 78 -21.05 -14.88 29.59
N VAL A 79 -20.16 -14.91 28.60
CA VAL A 79 -19.47 -13.72 28.06
C VAL A 79 -20.01 -13.44 26.67
N PHE A 80 -20.46 -12.21 26.44
CA PHE A 80 -20.96 -11.76 25.15
C PHE A 80 -19.96 -10.83 24.46
N THR A 81 -19.86 -10.92 23.13
CA THR A 81 -19.02 -10.04 22.32
C THR A 81 -19.81 -9.41 21.18
N GLY A 82 -19.41 -8.20 20.80
CA GLY A 82 -20.02 -7.43 19.72
C GLY A 82 -19.14 -6.25 19.33
N ARG A 83 -19.37 -5.69 18.14
CA ARG A 83 -18.62 -4.54 17.61
C ARG A 83 -19.51 -3.32 17.57
N VAL A 84 -19.10 -2.26 18.25
CA VAL A 84 -19.73 -0.94 18.17
C VAL A 84 -18.78 -0.01 17.44
N SER A 85 -19.27 0.68 16.41
CA SER A 85 -18.55 1.75 15.72
C SER A 85 -19.44 2.97 15.59
N ALA A 86 -18.88 4.15 15.90
CA ALA A 86 -19.51 5.45 15.70
C ALA A 86 -19.41 5.91 14.24
#